data_AF-A0A8H5XNZ9-F1
#
_entry.id   AF-A0A8H5XNZ9-F1
#
_cell.length_a   1.000
_cell.length_b   1.000
_cell.length_c   1.000
_cell.angle_alpha   90.00
_cell.angle_beta   90.00
_cell.angle_gamma   90.00
#
_symmetry.space_group_name_H-M   'P 1'
#
loop_
_entity.id
_entity.type
_entity.pdbx_description
1 polymer ?
#
loop_
_entity_poly.entity_id
_entity_poly.type
_entity_poly.pdbx_seq_one_letter_code
_entity_poly.pdbx_strand_id
1 'polypeptide(L)'
;MTVEFECGFSIYPPLPPTPSNQSLYALFLARLRTAFSSRTHPSKSKPLLIADADTAFYYFMLPKYPKIPVNPEHCNFFLSFCLSFGNGGLPREVAVAHVLEVFVIAKEYFGERVRCEGGGGKGQEVMQEYGL
;
A
#
# COMPACT_ATOMS: atom_id res chain seq x y z
N MET A 1 12.74 9.75 -18.27
CA MET A 1 11.63 8.89 -17.84
C MET A 1 10.66 9.79 -17.07
N THR A 2 9.56 10.20 -17.68
CA THR A 2 8.58 11.11 -17.06
C THR A 2 7.69 10.29 -16.12
N VAL A 3 7.85 10.49 -14.82
CA VAL A 3 6.86 10.06 -13.82
C VAL A 3 5.67 11.00 -13.99
N GLU A 4 4.54 10.49 -14.48
CA GLU A 4 3.37 11.32 -14.80
C GLU A 4 2.51 11.59 -13.57
N PHE A 5 2.56 10.69 -12.58
CA PHE A 5 1.76 10.78 -11.36
C PHE A 5 2.37 9.91 -10.25
N GLU A 6 2.27 10.33 -8.99
CA GLU A 6 2.57 9.50 -7.81
C GLU A 6 1.39 9.59 -6.84
N CYS A 7 0.96 8.47 -6.29
CA CYS A 7 -0.05 8.45 -5.23
C CYS A 7 0.29 7.41 -4.16
N GLY A 8 0.03 7.75 -2.90
CA GLY A 8 0.36 6.88 -1.80
C GLY A 8 -0.03 7.45 -0.45
N PHE A 9 0.46 6.80 0.60
CA PHE A 9 0.32 7.26 1.97
C PHE A 9 1.55 6.86 2.79
N SER A 10 1.77 7.56 3.89
CA SER A 10 2.78 7.25 4.89
C SER A 10 2.18 6.95 6.25
N ILE A 11 2.98 6.29 7.08
CA ILE A 11 2.68 6.00 8.47
C ILE A 11 3.60 6.88 9.34
N TYR A 12 3.03 7.91 9.96
CA TYR A 12 3.76 8.81 10.83
C TYR A 12 2.96 9.21 12.09
N PRO A 13 3.55 9.10 13.30
CA PRO A 13 4.89 8.56 13.55
C PRO A 13 4.97 7.05 13.23
N PRO A 14 6.17 6.50 12.95
CA PRO A 14 6.34 5.07 12.72
C PRO A 14 5.76 4.24 13.86
N LEU A 15 5.28 3.03 13.56
CA LEU A 15 4.76 2.11 14.57
C LEU A 15 5.89 1.67 15.51
N PRO A 16 5.84 1.97 16.82
CA PRO A 16 6.80 1.41 17.76
C PRO A 16 6.69 -0.12 17.77
N PRO A 17 7.80 -0.89 17.83
CA PRO A 17 7.77 -2.35 17.76
C PRO A 17 7.33 -3.00 19.09
N THR A 18 6.18 -2.58 19.63
CA THR A 18 5.57 -3.13 20.84
C THR A 18 4.73 -4.37 20.50
N PRO A 19 4.51 -5.31 21.43
CA PRO A 19 3.69 -6.50 21.19
C PRO A 19 2.27 -6.19 20.66
N SER A 20 1.67 -5.10 21.14
CA SER A 20 0.36 -4.64 20.66
C SER A 20 0.41 -4.18 19.21
N ASN A 21 1.41 -3.40 18.81
CA ASN A 21 1.56 -2.95 17.43
C ASN A 21 1.96 -4.08 16.48
N GLN A 22 2.77 -5.03 16.95
CA GLN A 22 3.09 -6.24 16.19
C GLN A 22 1.81 -7.05 15.93
N SER A 23 0.98 -7.25 16.95
CA SER A 23 -0.30 -7.95 16.81
C SER A 23 -1.26 -7.22 15.85
N LEU A 24 -1.36 -5.89 15.98
CA LEU A 24 -2.17 -5.04 15.10
C LEU A 24 -1.67 -5.08 13.64
N TYR A 25 -0.35 -5.05 13.45
CA TYR A 25 0.27 -5.16 12.14
C TYR A 25 0.08 -6.56 11.53
N ALA A 26 0.12 -7.62 12.34
CA ALA A 26 -0.20 -8.98 11.87
C ALA A 26 -1.65 -9.09 11.36
N LEU A 27 -2.60 -8.45 12.05
CA LEU A 27 -3.99 -8.37 11.58
C LEU A 27 -4.12 -7.57 10.29
N PHE A 28 -3.40 -6.44 10.18
CA PHE A 28 -3.30 -5.67 8.94
C PHE A 28 -2.79 -6.52 7.77
N LEU A 29 -1.69 -7.26 7.96
CA LEU A 29 -1.14 -8.16 6.94
C LEU A 29 -2.12 -9.27 6.55
N ALA A 30 -2.81 -9.87 7.53
CA ALA A 30 -3.84 -10.88 7.27
C ALA A 30 -5.00 -10.30 6.45
N ARG A 31 -5.44 -9.08 6.78
CA ARG A 31 -6.50 -8.38 6.04
C ARG A 31 -6.09 -8.08 4.60
N LEU A 32 -4.85 -7.64 4.36
CA LEU A 32 -4.32 -7.45 3.01
C LEU A 32 -4.32 -8.75 2.22
N ARG A 33 -3.91 -9.87 2.81
CA ARG A 33 -3.97 -11.18 2.16
C ARG A 33 -5.39 -11.55 1.78
N THR A 34 -6.33 -11.45 2.72
CA THR A 34 -7.74 -11.74 2.43
C THR A 34 -8.30 -10.86 1.31
N ALA A 35 -7.94 -9.58 1.27
CA ALA A 35 -8.42 -8.64 0.25
C ALA A 35 -7.82 -8.91 -1.14
N PHE A 36 -6.52 -9.26 -1.22
CA PHE A 36 -5.77 -9.22 -2.48
C PHE A 36 -5.23 -10.57 -2.97
N SER A 37 -5.19 -11.64 -2.16
CA SER A 37 -4.59 -12.92 -2.55
C SER A 37 -5.34 -13.64 -3.68
N SER A 38 -6.65 -13.45 -3.82
CA SER A 38 -7.44 -14.00 -4.92
C SER A 38 -7.47 -13.10 -6.15
N ARG A 39 -6.96 -11.86 -6.06
CA ARG A 39 -6.97 -10.90 -7.15
C ARG A 39 -5.78 -11.15 -8.06
N THR A 40 -6.03 -11.12 -9.36
CA THR A 40 -4.99 -11.25 -10.37
C THR A 40 -4.69 -9.90 -10.99
N HIS A 41 -3.43 -9.69 -11.34
CA HIS A 41 -3.01 -8.54 -12.11
C HIS A 41 -3.72 -8.58 -13.47
N PRO A 42 -4.43 -7.50 -13.87
CA PRO A 42 -5.34 -7.52 -15.02
C PRO A 42 -4.65 -7.83 -16.35
N SER A 43 -3.33 -7.62 -16.45
CA SER A 43 -2.55 -7.94 -17.66
C SER A 43 -1.54 -9.08 -17.52
N LYS A 44 -1.36 -9.68 -16.32
CA LYS A 44 -0.24 -10.62 -16.08
C LYS A 44 -0.63 -12.01 -15.58
N SER A 45 -1.92 -12.35 -15.45
CA SER A 45 -2.40 -13.66 -14.94
C SER A 45 -1.69 -14.17 -13.68
N LYS A 46 -1.12 -13.24 -12.91
CA LYS A 46 -0.33 -13.47 -11.70
C LYS A 46 -1.04 -12.81 -10.53
N PRO A 47 -0.88 -13.29 -9.29
CA PRO A 47 -1.45 -12.65 -8.12
C PRO A 47 -1.07 -11.17 -8.04
N LEU A 48 -2.03 -10.32 -7.67
CA LEU A 48 -1.80 -8.88 -7.47
C LEU A 48 -0.92 -8.64 -6.24
N LEU A 49 -1.12 -9.44 -5.20
CA LEU A 49 -0.28 -9.51 -4.00
C LEU A 49 0.55 -10.81 -4.03
N ILE A 50 1.87 -10.67 -4.07
CA ILE A 50 2.80 -11.78 -3.91
C ILE A 50 3.24 -11.79 -2.44
N ALA A 51 2.68 -12.75 -1.70
CA ALA A 51 3.00 -13.04 -0.32
C ALA A 51 3.71 -14.41 -0.28
N ASP A 52 4.96 -14.43 -0.73
CA ASP A 52 5.77 -15.64 -0.71
C ASP A 52 6.35 -15.87 0.69
N ALA A 53 6.29 -17.11 1.17
CA ALA A 53 6.77 -17.49 2.50
C ALA A 53 8.28 -17.26 2.67
N ASP A 54 9.04 -17.29 1.57
CA ASP A 54 10.50 -17.12 1.58
C ASP A 54 10.93 -15.64 1.44
N THR A 55 9.98 -14.69 1.44
CA THR A 55 10.28 -13.28 1.23
C THR A 55 10.06 -12.44 2.48
N ALA A 56 11.01 -11.55 2.78
CA ALA A 56 10.90 -10.60 3.90
C ALA A 56 9.84 -9.50 3.68
N PHE A 57 9.28 -9.40 2.47
CA PHE A 57 8.32 -8.36 2.08
C PHE A 57 7.18 -8.95 1.26
N TYR A 58 5.96 -8.47 1.48
CA TYR A 58 4.89 -8.58 0.50
C TYR A 58 5.14 -7.58 -0.62
N TYR A 59 4.91 -8.04 -1.85
CA TYR A 59 5.02 -7.21 -3.04
C TYR A 59 3.68 -7.10 -3.71
N PHE A 60 3.26 -5.88 -4.00
CA PHE A 60 2.21 -5.70 -5.00
C PHE A 60 2.85 -5.70 -6.39
N MET A 61 2.25 -6.42 -7.33
CA MET A 61 2.61 -6.40 -8.76
C MET A 61 2.18 -5.09 -9.44
N LEU A 62 2.46 -3.97 -8.77
CA LEU A 62 2.13 -2.61 -9.19
C LEU A 62 3.43 -1.87 -9.54
N PRO A 63 3.37 -0.81 -10.37
CA PRO A 63 4.55 0.01 -10.67
C PRO A 63 5.34 0.42 -9.41
N LYS A 64 6.67 0.35 -9.49
CA LYS A 64 7.64 0.52 -8.38
C LYS A 64 7.62 -0.55 -7.26
N TYR A 65 6.76 -1.58 -7.34
CA TYR A 65 6.73 -2.73 -6.41
C TYR A 65 6.74 -2.30 -4.94
N PRO A 66 5.65 -1.67 -4.43
CA PRO A 66 5.63 -1.25 -3.03
C PRO A 66 5.81 -2.47 -2.13
N LYS A 67 6.69 -2.30 -1.13
CA LYS A 67 7.14 -3.37 -0.25
C LYS A 67 6.54 -3.17 1.14
N ILE A 68 5.95 -4.22 1.68
CA ILE A 68 5.42 -4.23 3.04
C ILE A 68 6.15 -5.32 3.83
N PRO A 69 6.84 -5.01 4.94
CA PRO A 69 7.49 -6.02 5.76
C PRO A 69 6.52 -7.11 6.19
N VAL A 70 6.87 -8.39 6.04
CA VAL A 70 5.98 -9.51 6.40
C VAL A 70 6.10 -9.91 7.86
N ASN A 71 7.25 -9.65 8.50
CA ASN A 71 7.46 -9.93 9.90
C ASN A 71 6.83 -8.81 10.74
N PRO A 72 5.84 -9.10 11.60
CA PRO A 72 5.25 -8.09 12.47
C PRO A 72 6.23 -7.42 13.43
N GLU A 73 7.33 -8.10 13.80
CA GLU A 73 8.42 -7.52 14.59
C GLU A 73 9.07 -6.32 13.90
N HIS A 74 8.95 -6.24 12.57
CA HIS A 74 9.49 -5.18 11.72
C HIS A 74 8.44 -4.12 11.34
N CYS A 75 7.30 -4.04 12.06
CA CYS A 75 6.23 -3.08 11.78
C CYS A 75 6.70 -1.61 11.79
N ASN A 76 7.77 -1.29 12.51
CA ASN A 76 8.39 0.04 12.53
C ASN A 76 9.03 0.45 11.19
N PHE A 77 9.29 -0.52 10.30
CA PHE A 77 9.86 -0.27 8.97
C PHE A 77 8.80 -0.09 7.88
N PHE A 78 7.51 -0.25 8.19
CA PHE A 78 6.44 0.12 7.27
C PHE A 78 6.17 1.63 7.36
N LEU A 79 6.86 2.39 6.50
CA LEU A 79 6.85 3.85 6.53
C LEU A 79 5.93 4.47 5.48
N SER A 80 5.79 3.84 4.31
CA SER A 80 4.93 4.34 3.25
C SER A 80 4.53 3.25 2.26
N PHE A 81 3.46 3.54 1.54
CA PHE A 81 2.96 2.76 0.43
C PHE A 81 2.67 3.72 -0.73
N CYS A 82 3.57 3.75 -1.71
CA CYS A 82 3.50 4.69 -2.82
C CYS A 82 3.62 3.96 -4.15
N LEU A 83 2.79 4.37 -5.11
CA LEU A 83 2.84 3.95 -6.49
C LEU A 83 3.19 5.15 -7.37
N SER A 84 4.00 4.89 -8.41
CA SER A 84 4.33 5.89 -9.41
C SER A 84 3.96 5.39 -10.79
N PHE A 85 3.37 6.26 -11.60
CA PHE A 85 2.78 5.91 -12.88
C PHE A 85 3.59 6.46 -14.04
N GLY A 86 3.59 5.69 -15.13
CA GLY A 86 4.24 6.01 -16.39
C GLY A 86 3.89 4.97 -17.46
N ASN A 87 4.45 5.14 -18.66
CA ASN A 87 4.13 4.31 -19.82
C ASN A 87 4.39 2.81 -19.58
N GLY A 88 3.34 2.00 -19.69
CA GLY A 88 3.38 0.53 -19.53
C GLY A 88 2.87 -0.02 -18.18
N GLY A 89 2.35 0.84 -17.29
CA GLY A 89 1.73 0.45 -16.03
C GLY A 89 0.22 0.15 -16.11
N LEU A 90 -0.43 -0.04 -14.94
CA LEU A 90 -1.89 -0.08 -14.85
C LEU A 90 -2.51 1.27 -15.20
N PRO A 91 -3.77 1.32 -15.70
CA PRO A 91 -4.52 2.57 -15.80
C PRO A 91 -4.55 3.30 -14.45
N ARG A 92 -4.42 4.63 -14.49
CA ARG A 92 -4.39 5.49 -13.29
C ARG A 92 -5.52 5.17 -12.31
N GLU A 93 -6.74 5.05 -12.82
CA GLU A 93 -7.95 4.84 -12.03
C GLU A 93 -7.92 3.51 -11.26
N VAL A 94 -7.48 2.43 -11.93
CA VAL A 94 -7.35 1.10 -11.31
C VAL A 94 -6.30 1.12 -10.20
N ALA A 95 -5.18 1.80 -10.43
CA ALA A 95 -4.14 1.86 -9.43
C ALA A 95 -4.49 2.76 -8.24
N VAL A 96 -5.14 3.91 -8.49
CA VAL A 96 -5.68 4.76 -7.43
C VAL A 96 -6.66 3.97 -6.56
N ALA A 97 -7.56 3.19 -7.17
CA ALA A 97 -8.48 2.32 -6.44
C ALA A 97 -7.74 1.31 -5.53
N HIS A 98 -6.65 0.71 -6.01
CA HIS A 98 -5.83 -0.17 -5.16
C HIS A 98 -5.14 0.55 -4.02
N VAL A 99 -4.57 1.74 -4.26
CA VAL A 99 -3.95 2.55 -3.19
C VAL A 99 -4.99 2.96 -2.16
N LEU A 100 -6.18 3.38 -2.60
CA LEU A 100 -7.28 3.76 -1.72
C LEU A 100 -7.74 2.58 -0.86
N GLU A 101 -7.86 1.38 -1.43
CA GLU A 101 -8.23 0.21 -0.65
C GLU A 101 -7.19 -0.16 0.41
N VAL A 102 -5.90 -0.14 0.05
CA VAL A 102 -4.80 -0.37 1.01
C VAL A 102 -4.77 0.76 2.06
N PHE A 103 -5.07 2.00 1.67
CA PHE A 103 -5.16 3.15 2.57
C PHE A 103 -6.32 3.00 3.57
N VAL A 104 -7.51 2.61 3.12
CA VAL A 104 -8.67 2.39 3.99
C VAL A 104 -8.37 1.28 4.99
N ILE A 105 -7.79 0.16 4.53
CA ILE A 105 -7.34 -0.90 5.41
C ILE A 105 -6.30 -0.34 6.41
N ALA A 106 -5.27 0.36 5.95
CA ALA A 106 -4.28 0.95 6.85
C ALA A 106 -4.90 1.92 7.86
N LYS A 107 -5.92 2.69 7.47
CA LYS A 107 -6.67 3.61 8.35
C LYS A 107 -7.44 2.88 9.43
N GLU A 108 -8.07 1.74 9.11
CA GLU A 108 -8.76 0.89 10.10
C GLU A 108 -7.80 0.40 11.19
N TYR A 109 -6.56 0.06 10.84
CA TYR A 109 -5.59 -0.47 11.79
C TYR A 109 -4.72 0.60 12.47
N PHE A 110 -4.26 1.61 11.76
CA PHE A 110 -3.27 2.57 12.27
C PHE A 110 -3.82 3.98 12.51
N GLY A 111 -5.08 4.22 12.16
CA GLY A 111 -5.83 5.44 12.49
C GLY A 111 -5.16 6.72 12.00
N GLU A 112 -4.97 7.66 12.91
CA GLU A 112 -4.40 8.99 12.62
C GLU A 112 -2.95 8.95 12.12
N ARG A 113 -2.23 7.83 12.30
CA ARG A 113 -0.87 7.67 11.80
C ARG A 113 -0.81 7.63 10.29
N VAL A 114 -1.88 7.19 9.64
CA VAL A 114 -1.92 7.12 8.17
C VAL A 114 -2.12 8.53 7.60
N ARG A 115 -1.18 8.99 6.79
CA ARG A 115 -1.18 10.31 6.17
C ARG A 115 -1.14 10.15 4.67
N CYS A 116 -2.07 10.76 3.96
CA CYS A 116 -2.03 10.77 2.50
C CYS A 116 -0.75 11.47 2.02
N GLU A 117 0.01 10.80 1.16
CA GLU A 117 1.13 11.42 0.46
C GLU A 117 0.62 11.92 -0.88
N GLY A 118 0.22 13.19 -0.88
CA GLY A 118 0.07 13.97 -2.10
C GLY A 118 1.34 14.77 -2.31
N GLY A 119 2.17 14.40 -3.28
CA GLY A 119 3.06 15.37 -3.90
C GLY A 119 2.23 16.60 -4.29
N GLY A 120 2.69 17.79 -3.93
CA GLY A 120 1.91 19.03 -3.93
C GLY A 120 0.84 19.14 -5.03
N GLY A 121 -0.38 19.50 -4.62
CA GLY A 121 -1.53 19.75 -5.50
C GLY A 121 -2.24 18.47 -5.94
N LYS A 122 -1.66 17.71 -6.88
CA LYS A 122 -2.44 16.72 -7.65
C LYS A 122 -2.65 15.36 -6.99
N GLY A 123 -1.73 14.89 -6.14
CA GLY A 123 -1.91 13.60 -5.45
C GLY A 123 -2.97 13.66 -4.35
N GLN A 124 -3.05 14.82 -3.69
CA GLN A 124 -4.02 15.09 -2.63
C GLN A 124 -5.41 15.39 -3.19
N GLU A 125 -5.50 16.13 -4.30
CA GLU A 125 -6.75 16.33 -5.06
C GLU A 125 -7.35 15.01 -5.52
N VAL A 126 -6.55 14.05 -5.98
CA VAL A 126 -7.07 12.72 -6.37
C VAL A 126 -7.66 12.00 -5.16
N MET A 127 -6.94 11.90 -4.05
CA MET A 127 -7.49 11.24 -2.86
C MET A 127 -8.75 11.94 -2.32
N GLN A 128 -8.87 13.27 -2.48
CA GLN A 128 -10.08 14.04 -2.14
C GLN A 128 -11.21 13.89 -3.17
N GLU A 129 -10.92 13.86 -4.47
CA GLU A 129 -11.87 13.68 -5.58
C GLU A 129 -12.56 12.30 -5.51
N TYR A 130 -11.86 11.29 -5.01
CA TYR A 130 -12.40 9.95 -4.75
C TYR A 130 -13.00 9.78 -3.33
N GLY A 131 -13.21 10.88 -2.58
CA GLY A 131 -14.09 10.91 -1.40
C GLY A 131 -13.45 10.70 -0.03
N LEU A 132 -12.34 11.38 0.27
CA LEU A 132 -11.74 11.49 1.62
C LEU A 132 -11.67 12.93 2.11
#